data_AF-K5XIH0-F1
#
_entry.id   AF-K5XIH0-F1
#
_cell.length_a   1.000
_cell.length_b   1.000
_cell.length_c   1.000
_cell.angle_alpha   90.00
_cell.angle_beta   90.00
_cell.angle_gamma   90.00
#
_symmetry.space_group_name_H-M   'P 1'
#
loop_
_entity.id
_entity.type
_entity.pdbx_description
1 polymer ?
#
loop_
_entity_poly.entity_id
_entity_poly.type
_entity_poly.pdbx_seq_one_letter_code
_entity_poly.pdbx_strand_id
1 'polypeptide(L)'
;MVPLTMLAGRACSRRLLHQSALRAAISNLQMPAMSPTMTEGGIASWKKKEGEAFAAGDVLLEIETDKATIDVEAQDDGIMGKIILPDGSKNVPVGKVIALLAEEGDDISNLEAPKEEQNQKAGSTPPPPPTPQPTQPTESQPTVHHGPPPSHKRPLFPSVQRLVLEHGITSLDAIKGTGVRGMLTKGDILTYLGKASGPTGTYKPPISPIAEATKNRKPPPEEYKVRIPPSYTFSPLDGPAIRRTIASAMLQSSLKARNPPPNFKDADFDSIIADYIPRKPSSSSPKANNTPPKASSQTSLNFLDGLI
;
A
#
# COMPACT_ATOMS: atom_id res chain seq x y z
N MET A 1 -0.79 -80.19 -37.80
CA MET A 1 0.21 -79.29 -37.18
C MET A 1 0.20 -77.99 -37.97
N VAL A 2 0.10 -76.87 -37.26
CA VAL A 2 -0.48 -75.56 -37.64
C VAL A 2 0.53 -74.68 -38.42
N PRO A 3 0.08 -73.77 -39.32
CA PRO A 3 0.95 -72.99 -40.23
C PRO A 3 1.38 -71.64 -39.63
N LEU A 4 2.44 -71.02 -40.15
CA LEU A 4 2.78 -69.64 -39.80
C LEU A 4 3.33 -68.84 -41.01
N THR A 5 2.42 -68.14 -41.66
CA THR A 5 2.66 -67.04 -42.61
C THR A 5 3.14 -65.79 -41.85
N MET A 6 4.29 -65.22 -42.24
CA MET A 6 4.83 -63.99 -41.65
C MET A 6 4.38 -62.77 -42.48
N LEU A 7 3.58 -61.90 -41.87
CA LEU A 7 3.03 -60.68 -42.47
C LEU A 7 3.99 -59.50 -42.19
N ALA A 8 4.56 -58.91 -43.24
CA ALA A 8 5.41 -57.71 -43.14
C ALA A 8 4.56 -56.45 -43.00
N GLY A 9 4.48 -55.90 -41.78
CA GLY A 9 3.79 -54.63 -41.49
C GLY A 9 4.67 -53.42 -41.82
N ARG A 10 4.26 -52.62 -42.81
CA ARG A 10 4.84 -51.30 -43.09
C ARG A 10 4.37 -50.30 -42.03
N ALA A 11 5.30 -49.82 -41.19
CA ALA A 11 5.03 -48.74 -40.24
C ALA A 11 4.98 -47.39 -40.98
N CYS A 12 3.77 -46.90 -41.22
CA CYS A 12 3.54 -45.54 -41.72
C CYS A 12 3.66 -44.58 -40.53
N SER A 13 4.76 -43.82 -40.46
CA SER A 13 4.97 -42.79 -39.44
C SER A 13 4.05 -41.60 -39.72
N ARG A 14 2.91 -41.54 -39.04
CA ARG A 14 2.07 -40.33 -38.99
C ARG A 14 2.84 -39.26 -38.22
N ARG A 15 3.34 -38.25 -38.93
CA ARG A 15 3.73 -36.99 -38.31
C ARG A 15 2.47 -36.34 -37.75
N LEU A 16 2.32 -36.39 -36.43
CA LEU A 16 1.33 -35.62 -35.70
C LEU A 16 1.81 -34.16 -35.70
N LEU A 17 1.27 -33.36 -36.61
CA LEU A 17 1.33 -31.91 -36.47
C LEU A 17 0.58 -31.58 -35.17
N HIS A 18 1.30 -31.01 -34.20
CA HIS A 18 0.68 -30.41 -33.02
C HIS A 18 -0.16 -29.23 -33.51
N GLN A 19 -1.48 -29.41 -33.64
CA GLN A 19 -2.37 -28.26 -33.57
C GLN A 19 -2.25 -27.73 -32.15
N SER A 20 -1.67 -26.54 -32.00
CA SER A 20 -1.80 -25.78 -30.77
C SER A 20 -3.29 -25.64 -30.49
N ALA A 21 -3.75 -26.15 -29.34
CA ALA A 21 -5.11 -25.89 -28.89
C ALA A 21 -5.32 -24.38 -28.90
N LEU A 22 -6.39 -23.92 -29.56
CA LEU A 22 -6.89 -22.56 -29.36
C LEU A 22 -7.06 -22.39 -27.86
N ARG A 23 -6.30 -21.46 -27.27
CA ARG A 23 -6.53 -21.11 -25.88
C ARG A 23 -7.82 -20.32 -25.89
N ALA A 24 -8.91 -20.95 -25.47
CA ALA A 24 -10.12 -20.26 -25.06
C ALA A 24 -9.74 -19.27 -23.96
N ALA A 25 -9.51 -18.02 -24.35
CA ALA A 25 -8.93 -16.98 -23.51
C ALA A 25 -10.05 -16.06 -23.05
N ILE A 26 -10.91 -16.58 -22.17
CA ILE A 26 -11.92 -15.76 -21.51
C ILE A 26 -11.19 -14.77 -20.58
N SER A 27 -11.42 -13.49 -20.82
CA SER A 27 -10.87 -12.40 -20.02
C SER A 27 -11.94 -11.83 -19.08
N ASN A 28 -11.54 -11.48 -17.87
CA ASN A 28 -12.46 -10.95 -16.86
C ASN A 28 -12.51 -9.43 -16.98
N LEU A 29 -13.65 -8.86 -17.34
CA LEU A 29 -13.87 -7.42 -17.25
C LEU A 29 -14.18 -7.06 -15.80
N GLN A 30 -13.26 -6.32 -15.18
CA GLN A 30 -13.41 -5.83 -13.82
C GLN A 30 -13.89 -4.38 -13.80
N MET A 31 -14.57 -3.99 -12.73
CA MET A 31 -15.02 -2.61 -12.51
C MET A 31 -13.79 -1.67 -12.47
N PRO A 32 -13.64 -0.74 -13.44
CA PRO A 32 -12.48 0.13 -13.51
C PRO A 32 -12.49 1.23 -12.44
N ALA A 33 -11.30 1.64 -12.03
CA ALA A 33 -11.12 2.75 -11.09
C ALA A 33 -11.15 4.08 -11.85
N MET A 34 -12.30 4.75 -11.88
CA MET A 34 -12.45 6.04 -12.59
C MET A 34 -11.90 7.26 -11.80
N SER A 35 -11.49 7.06 -10.55
CA SER A 35 -10.85 8.10 -9.72
C SER A 35 -9.90 7.48 -8.69
N PRO A 36 -8.79 8.16 -8.33
CA PRO A 36 -7.80 7.65 -7.37
C PRO A 36 -8.34 7.44 -5.95
N THR A 37 -9.51 8.01 -5.62
CA THR A 37 -10.17 7.85 -4.30
C THR A 37 -11.46 7.03 -4.36
N MET A 38 -11.79 6.39 -5.49
CA MET A 38 -13.04 5.65 -5.65
C MET A 38 -12.93 4.22 -5.12
N THR A 39 -13.82 3.84 -4.22
CA THR A 39 -13.91 2.47 -3.68
C THR A 39 -15.06 1.67 -4.30
N GLU A 40 -16.13 2.34 -4.72
CA GLU A 40 -17.33 1.75 -5.31
C GLU A 40 -17.92 2.64 -6.42
N GLY A 41 -18.59 2.03 -7.39
CA GLY A 41 -19.29 2.70 -8.49
C GLY A 41 -20.55 1.93 -8.90
N GLY A 42 -21.43 2.55 -9.68
CA GLY A 42 -22.65 1.94 -10.21
C GLY A 42 -22.58 1.73 -11.72
N ILE A 43 -23.25 0.70 -12.23
CA ILE A 43 -23.43 0.51 -13.68
C ILE A 43 -24.73 1.21 -14.08
N ALA A 44 -24.63 2.27 -14.88
CA ALA A 44 -25.79 3.02 -15.36
C ALA A 44 -26.51 2.25 -16.47
N SER A 45 -25.80 1.97 -17.57
CA SER A 45 -26.35 1.23 -18.70
C SER A 45 -25.27 0.49 -19.49
N TRP A 46 -25.56 -0.74 -19.93
CA TRP A 46 -24.73 -1.45 -20.91
C TRP A 46 -25.06 -0.96 -22.32
N LYS A 47 -24.05 -0.58 -23.10
CA LYS A 47 -24.23 -0.22 -24.52
C LYS A 47 -24.08 -1.42 -25.45
N LYS A 48 -23.26 -2.40 -25.04
CA LYS A 48 -23.04 -3.68 -25.75
C LYS A 48 -23.77 -4.83 -25.07
N LYS A 49 -24.36 -5.73 -25.85
CA LYS A 49 -25.08 -6.91 -25.34
C LYS A 49 -24.22 -8.17 -25.38
N GLU A 50 -24.62 -9.20 -24.62
CA GLU A 50 -24.02 -10.54 -24.69
C GLU A 50 -24.02 -11.07 -26.14
N GLY A 51 -22.87 -11.57 -26.58
CA GLY A 51 -22.59 -12.06 -27.93
C GLY A 51 -22.24 -10.98 -28.96
N GLU A 52 -22.22 -9.69 -28.60
CA GLU A 52 -21.88 -8.62 -29.53
C GLU A 52 -20.37 -8.41 -29.65
N ALA A 53 -19.86 -8.34 -30.88
CA ALA A 53 -18.48 -7.97 -31.14
C ALA A 53 -18.26 -6.46 -30.93
N PHE A 54 -17.09 -6.10 -30.42
CA PHE A 54 -16.66 -4.72 -30.21
C PHE A 54 -15.18 -4.58 -30.53
N ALA A 55 -14.78 -3.37 -30.92
CA ALA A 55 -13.38 -3.01 -31.16
C ALA A 55 -12.82 -2.16 -30.02
N ALA A 56 -11.50 -2.07 -29.91
CA ALA A 56 -10.83 -1.15 -29.02
C ALA A 56 -11.29 0.29 -29.28
N GLY A 57 -11.70 0.99 -28.22
CA GLY A 57 -12.31 2.31 -28.29
C GLY A 57 -13.84 2.33 -28.39
N ASP A 58 -14.52 1.18 -28.56
CA ASP A 58 -15.99 1.14 -28.47
C ASP A 58 -16.43 1.30 -27.01
N VAL A 59 -17.50 2.07 -26.77
CA VAL A 59 -18.10 2.20 -25.44
C VAL A 59 -18.85 0.92 -25.07
N LEU A 60 -18.40 0.23 -24.03
CA LEU A 60 -19.00 -1.02 -23.54
C LEU A 60 -20.18 -0.75 -22.61
N LEU A 61 -19.99 0.16 -21.66
CA LEU A 61 -20.96 0.48 -20.61
C LEU A 61 -20.71 1.87 -20.04
N GLU A 62 -21.73 2.42 -19.41
CA GLU A 62 -21.72 3.71 -18.74
C GLU A 62 -21.71 3.49 -17.22
N ILE A 63 -20.74 4.05 -16.51
CA ILE A 63 -20.61 3.95 -15.05
C ILE A 63 -21.12 5.23 -14.41
N GLU A 64 -22.04 5.10 -13.45
CA GLU A 64 -22.46 6.17 -12.56
C GLU A 64 -21.58 6.18 -11.30
N THR A 65 -20.86 7.28 -11.06
CA THR A 65 -20.08 7.51 -9.84
C THR A 65 -20.64 8.70 -9.06
N ASP A 66 -20.20 8.90 -7.81
CA ASP A 66 -20.59 10.04 -6.96
C ASP A 66 -20.29 11.42 -7.59
N LYS A 67 -19.39 11.49 -8.59
CA LYS A 67 -18.96 12.75 -9.20
C LYS A 67 -19.35 12.90 -10.66
N ALA A 68 -19.51 11.82 -11.40
CA ALA A 68 -19.83 11.85 -12.82
C ALA A 68 -20.37 10.51 -13.31
N THR A 69 -21.17 10.55 -14.37
CA THR A 69 -21.35 9.41 -15.27
C THR A 69 -20.24 9.42 -16.30
N ILE A 70 -19.51 8.32 -16.44
CA ILE A 70 -18.40 8.21 -17.40
C ILE A 70 -18.54 6.93 -18.20
N ASP A 71 -18.31 7.04 -19.50
CA ASP A 71 -18.31 5.94 -20.44
C ASP A 71 -17.00 5.13 -20.32
N VAL A 72 -17.13 3.81 -20.26
CA VAL A 72 -16.00 2.87 -20.28
C VAL A 72 -15.85 2.32 -21.68
N GLU A 73 -14.70 2.63 -22.28
CA GLU A 73 -14.29 2.13 -23.58
C GLU A 73 -13.58 0.77 -23.47
N ALA A 74 -13.68 -0.01 -24.54
CA ALA A 74 -12.96 -1.27 -24.68
C ALA A 74 -11.46 -1.02 -24.86
N GLN A 75 -10.64 -1.72 -24.07
CA GLN A 75 -9.18 -1.63 -24.17
C GLN A 75 -8.63 -2.44 -25.36
N ASP A 76 -9.28 -3.56 -25.66
CA ASP A 76 -8.89 -4.54 -26.67
C ASP A 76 -10.12 -4.95 -27.51
N ASP A 77 -9.90 -5.54 -28.68
CA ASP A 77 -10.97 -6.09 -29.52
C ASP A 77 -11.50 -7.41 -28.93
N GLY A 78 -12.80 -7.68 -29.09
CA GLY A 78 -13.37 -8.94 -28.61
C GLY A 78 -14.88 -9.05 -28.77
N ILE A 79 -15.44 -10.09 -28.14
CA ILE A 79 -16.87 -10.38 -28.10
C ILE A 79 -17.33 -10.27 -26.65
N MET A 80 -18.45 -9.58 -26.43
CA MET A 80 -19.07 -9.50 -25.12
C MET A 80 -19.54 -10.91 -24.75
N GLY A 81 -18.94 -11.54 -23.75
CA GLY A 81 -19.31 -12.89 -23.35
C GLY A 81 -20.60 -12.89 -22.54
N LYS A 82 -20.46 -12.83 -21.21
CA LYS A 82 -21.58 -12.92 -20.27
C LYS A 82 -21.55 -11.77 -19.29
N ILE A 83 -22.68 -11.08 -19.11
CA ILE A 83 -22.84 -9.98 -18.17
C ILE A 83 -23.26 -10.59 -16.83
N ILE A 84 -22.41 -10.40 -15.80
CA ILE A 84 -22.67 -10.93 -14.45
C ILE A 84 -23.51 -9.94 -13.65
N LEU A 85 -23.26 -8.64 -13.85
CA LEU A 85 -24.01 -7.57 -13.19
C LEU A 85 -24.87 -6.82 -14.22
N PRO A 86 -26.21 -6.89 -14.10
CA PRO A 86 -27.11 -6.20 -15.01
C PRO A 86 -27.02 -4.67 -14.86
N ASP A 87 -27.67 -3.99 -15.79
CA ASP A 87 -27.90 -2.55 -15.79
C ASP A 87 -28.57 -2.05 -14.49
N GLY A 88 -28.19 -0.85 -14.05
CA GLY A 88 -28.72 -0.23 -12.84
C GLY A 88 -28.16 -0.77 -11.52
N SER A 89 -27.13 -1.62 -11.54
CA SER A 89 -26.49 -2.14 -10.33
C SER A 89 -25.69 -1.04 -9.60
N LYS A 90 -26.03 -0.80 -8.33
CA LYS A 90 -25.41 0.25 -7.48
C LYS A 90 -24.46 -0.36 -6.45
N ASN A 91 -23.43 0.38 -6.05
CA ASN A 91 -22.42 -0.02 -5.05
C ASN A 91 -21.60 -1.26 -5.44
N VAL A 92 -21.05 -1.27 -6.65
CA VAL A 92 -20.11 -2.29 -7.12
C VAL A 92 -18.70 -1.88 -6.72
N PRO A 93 -17.97 -2.71 -5.94
CA PRO A 93 -16.60 -2.38 -5.55
C PRO A 93 -15.65 -2.41 -6.76
N VAL A 94 -14.70 -1.48 -6.78
CA VAL A 94 -13.64 -1.42 -7.79
C VAL A 94 -12.85 -2.74 -7.81
N GLY A 95 -12.58 -3.27 -9.01
CA GLY A 95 -11.90 -4.56 -9.20
C GLY A 95 -12.80 -5.80 -9.14
N LYS A 96 -14.11 -5.66 -8.86
CA LYS A 96 -15.06 -6.78 -8.97
C LYS A 96 -15.28 -7.13 -10.44
N VAL A 97 -15.37 -8.42 -10.76
CA VAL A 97 -15.73 -8.89 -12.11
C VAL A 97 -17.19 -8.53 -12.40
N ILE A 98 -17.41 -7.81 -13.51
CA ILE A 98 -18.73 -7.32 -13.97
C ILE A 98 -19.21 -8.05 -15.22
N ALA A 99 -18.29 -8.48 -16.09
CA ALA A 99 -18.58 -9.31 -17.25
C ALA A 99 -17.38 -10.19 -17.62
N LEU A 100 -17.65 -11.20 -18.43
CA LEU A 100 -16.63 -12.02 -19.10
C LEU A 100 -16.57 -11.61 -20.56
N LEU A 101 -15.38 -11.32 -21.08
CA LEU A 101 -15.15 -11.03 -22.49
C LEU A 101 -14.50 -12.25 -23.13
N ALA A 102 -14.90 -12.56 -24.35
CA ALA A 102 -14.37 -13.64 -25.16
C ALA A 102 -13.57 -13.07 -26.34
N GLU A 103 -12.58 -13.81 -26.84
CA GLU A 103 -11.83 -13.44 -28.04
C GLU A 103 -12.50 -14.03 -29.30
N GLU A 104 -12.11 -13.57 -30.49
CA GLU A 104 -12.62 -14.11 -31.75
C GLU A 104 -12.32 -15.61 -31.87
N GLY A 105 -13.38 -16.43 -31.85
CA GLY A 105 -13.29 -17.89 -31.93
C GLY A 105 -13.62 -18.65 -30.64
N ASP A 106 -14.04 -17.96 -29.57
CA ASP A 106 -14.48 -18.59 -28.32
C ASP A 106 -15.99 -18.92 -28.30
N ASP A 107 -16.32 -20.14 -27.89
CA ASP A 107 -17.70 -20.61 -27.76
C ASP A 107 -18.38 -20.01 -26.51
N ILE A 108 -19.07 -18.89 -26.72
CA ILE A 108 -19.96 -18.18 -25.78
C ILE A 108 -21.06 -19.06 -25.13
N SER A 109 -21.28 -20.28 -25.63
CA SER A 109 -22.36 -21.17 -25.21
C SER A 109 -22.02 -22.07 -24.01
N ASN A 110 -20.76 -22.16 -23.57
CA ASN A 110 -20.33 -23.08 -22.51
C ASN A 110 -19.91 -22.39 -21.18
N LEU A 111 -20.27 -21.12 -21.00
CA LEU A 111 -20.02 -20.36 -19.77
C LEU A 111 -21.15 -20.56 -18.76
N GLU A 112 -21.13 -21.74 -18.15
CA GLU A 112 -21.97 -22.08 -17.02
C GLU A 112 -21.57 -21.20 -15.82
N ALA A 113 -22.56 -20.50 -15.25
CA ALA A 113 -22.37 -19.65 -14.09
C ALA A 113 -21.83 -20.50 -12.93
N PRO A 114 -20.76 -20.09 -12.23
CA PRO A 114 -20.44 -20.66 -10.93
C PRO A 114 -21.62 -20.43 -9.98
N LYS A 115 -22.40 -21.48 -9.72
CA LYS A 115 -23.38 -21.53 -8.64
C LYS A 115 -22.64 -21.33 -7.33
N GLU A 116 -23.20 -20.44 -6.54
CA GLU A 116 -22.83 -20.13 -5.16
C GLU A 116 -22.72 -21.42 -4.32
N GLU A 117 -21.50 -21.80 -3.97
CA GLU A 117 -21.25 -22.42 -2.68
C GLU A 117 -20.97 -21.32 -1.67
N GLN A 118 -22.04 -21.02 -0.92
CA GLN A 118 -22.01 -20.28 0.31
C GLN A 118 -21.12 -21.04 1.32
N ASN A 119 -19.84 -20.70 1.39
CA ASN A 119 -19.08 -20.92 2.63
C ASN A 119 -18.51 -19.59 3.12
N GLN A 120 -19.09 -19.17 4.23
CA GLN A 120 -18.71 -18.03 5.02
C GLN A 120 -17.24 -18.17 5.44
N LYS A 121 -16.41 -17.20 5.07
CA LYS A 121 -15.58 -16.46 6.04
C LYS A 121 -14.91 -15.26 5.39
N ALA A 122 -15.37 -14.11 5.85
CA ALA A 122 -14.57 -12.96 6.26
C ALA A 122 -13.39 -12.59 5.36
N GLY A 123 -13.64 -11.59 4.51
CA GLY A 123 -13.10 -10.28 4.84
C GLY A 123 -11.75 -9.94 4.21
N SER A 124 -11.81 -8.85 3.45
CA SER A 124 -10.75 -7.87 3.21
C SER A 124 -9.59 -8.26 2.29
N THR A 125 -9.81 -8.04 1.00
CA THR A 125 -8.97 -7.14 0.19
C THR A 125 -9.25 -5.68 0.63
N PRO A 126 -8.47 -4.63 0.28
CA PRO A 126 -7.24 -4.60 -0.51
C PRO A 126 -6.23 -3.55 0.08
N PRO A 127 -5.39 -2.84 -0.69
CA PRO A 127 -3.97 -2.59 -0.42
C PRO A 127 -3.83 -1.07 -0.09
N PRO A 128 -2.80 -0.30 -0.51
CA PRO A 128 -1.36 -0.49 -0.69
C PRO A 128 -0.58 0.45 0.26
N PRO A 129 0.76 0.43 0.25
CA PRO A 129 1.49 1.67 0.53
C PRO A 129 2.49 1.98 -0.59
N PRO A 130 2.50 3.22 -1.11
CA PRO A 130 3.73 3.85 -1.53
C PRO A 130 4.30 4.65 -0.35
N THR A 131 5.55 4.31 -0.04
CA THR A 131 6.66 5.25 0.29
C THR A 131 6.48 6.23 1.46
N PRO A 132 7.36 6.14 2.46
CA PRO A 132 8.25 7.27 2.69
C PRO A 132 9.73 6.87 2.75
N GLN A 133 10.54 7.57 1.96
CA GLN A 133 11.89 8.01 2.35
C GLN A 133 11.73 9.39 3.04
N PRO A 134 12.67 9.91 3.86
CA PRO A 134 14.05 9.45 4.04
C PRO A 134 14.55 9.40 5.50
N THR A 135 15.53 8.54 5.78
CA THR A 135 16.57 8.83 6.78
C THR A 135 17.87 8.13 6.39
N GLN A 136 18.82 8.93 5.88
CA GLN A 136 20.26 8.66 5.84
C GLN A 136 20.89 9.07 7.19
N PRO A 137 22.19 8.84 7.45
CA PRO A 137 23.01 7.65 7.18
C PRO A 137 23.87 7.29 8.42
N THR A 138 24.08 6.00 8.67
CA THR A 138 25.33 5.58 9.33
C THR A 138 26.15 4.84 8.29
N GLU A 139 27.21 5.52 7.89
CA GLU A 139 28.24 5.08 6.97
C GLU A 139 28.93 3.83 7.54
N SER A 140 28.75 2.71 6.87
CA SER A 140 29.57 1.51 7.01
C SER A 140 29.69 0.92 5.61
N GLN A 141 30.90 0.95 5.10
CA GLN A 141 31.28 0.71 3.72
C GLN A 141 30.65 -0.57 3.13
N PRO A 142 30.25 -0.57 1.84
CA PRO A 142 29.83 -1.78 1.17
C PRO A 142 31.06 -2.64 0.84
N THR A 143 31.43 -3.57 1.72
CA THR A 143 32.20 -4.73 1.27
C THR A 143 31.28 -5.59 0.44
N VAL A 144 31.39 -5.43 -0.88
CA VAL A 144 30.80 -6.34 -1.85
C VAL A 144 31.48 -7.69 -1.67
N HIS A 145 30.97 -8.51 -0.75
CA HIS A 145 31.40 -9.88 -0.59
C HIS A 145 30.88 -10.69 -1.79
N HIS A 146 31.64 -10.67 -2.90
CA HIS A 146 31.58 -11.71 -3.93
C HIS A 146 32.18 -13.01 -3.37
N GLY A 147 31.63 -13.48 -2.26
CA GLY A 147 31.95 -14.79 -1.71
C GLY A 147 31.26 -15.85 -2.57
N PRO A 148 31.91 -17.00 -2.82
CA PRO A 148 31.25 -18.13 -3.46
C PRO A 148 29.95 -18.47 -2.70
N PRO A 149 28.87 -18.88 -3.41
CA PRO A 149 27.61 -19.19 -2.76
C PRO A 149 27.84 -20.27 -1.69
N PRO A 150 27.25 -20.13 -0.49
CA PRO A 150 27.36 -21.13 0.55
C PRO A 150 26.83 -22.46 0.01
N SER A 151 27.72 -23.45 -0.12
CA SER A 151 27.38 -24.76 -0.65
C SER A 151 26.51 -25.51 0.36
N HIS A 152 25.23 -25.67 0.05
CA HIS A 152 24.26 -26.39 0.85
C HIS A 152 23.65 -27.54 0.05
N LYS A 153 23.27 -28.64 0.72
CA LYS A 153 22.74 -29.85 0.08
C LYS A 153 21.39 -29.66 -0.63
N ARG A 154 20.69 -28.56 -0.36
CA ARG A 154 19.38 -28.20 -0.93
C ARG A 154 19.42 -26.79 -1.52
N PRO A 155 18.67 -26.52 -2.60
CA PRO A 155 18.55 -25.18 -3.14
C PRO A 155 18.03 -24.20 -2.08
N LEU A 156 18.67 -23.03 -2.00
CA LEU A 156 18.33 -21.96 -1.07
C LEU A 156 17.51 -20.88 -1.80
N PHE A 157 16.60 -20.22 -1.09
CA PHE A 157 15.91 -19.05 -1.64
C PHE A 157 16.86 -17.85 -1.76
N PRO A 158 16.65 -16.91 -2.71
CA PRO A 158 17.51 -15.74 -2.86
C PRO A 158 17.63 -14.87 -1.59
N SER A 159 16.52 -14.72 -0.84
CA SER A 159 16.49 -13.98 0.42
C SER A 159 17.30 -14.64 1.53
N VAL A 160 17.28 -15.97 1.56
CA VAL A 160 18.04 -16.82 2.48
C VAL A 160 19.53 -16.71 2.16
N GLN A 161 19.90 -16.86 0.89
CA GLN A 161 21.29 -16.71 0.44
C GLN A 161 21.87 -15.35 0.80
N ARG A 162 21.09 -14.27 0.62
CA ARG A 162 21.49 -12.91 0.99
C ARG A 162 21.78 -12.80 2.49
N LEU A 163 20.89 -13.28 3.36
CA LEU A 163 21.08 -13.21 4.81
C LEU A 163 22.28 -14.04 5.29
N VAL A 164 22.53 -15.18 4.65
CA VAL A 164 23.67 -16.04 4.97
C VAL A 164 24.99 -15.34 4.63
N LEU A 165 25.05 -14.66 3.49
CA LEU A 165 26.22 -13.87 3.09
C LEU A 165 26.42 -12.65 3.99
N GLU A 166 25.35 -11.90 4.28
CA GLU A 166 25.39 -10.71 5.13
C GLU A 166 25.82 -11.01 6.57
N HIS A 167 25.47 -12.19 7.09
CA HIS A 167 25.77 -12.60 8.47
C HIS A 167 26.86 -13.67 8.58
N GLY A 168 27.51 -14.05 7.48
CA GLY A 168 28.63 -14.99 7.47
C GLY A 168 28.31 -16.39 8.02
N ILE A 169 27.06 -16.87 7.86
CA ILE A 169 26.63 -18.15 8.44
C ILE A 169 27.19 -19.31 7.60
N THR A 170 28.21 -19.99 8.10
CA THR A 170 28.87 -21.07 7.36
C THR A 170 28.22 -22.44 7.59
N SER A 171 27.60 -22.65 8.76
CA SER A 171 26.98 -23.92 9.15
C SER A 171 25.45 -23.88 9.02
N LEU A 172 24.96 -24.08 7.79
CA LEU A 172 23.52 -24.10 7.49
C LEU A 172 22.83 -25.41 7.91
N ASP A 173 23.59 -26.50 8.07
CA ASP A 173 23.05 -27.82 8.43
C ASP A 173 22.48 -27.90 9.86
N ALA A 174 22.87 -26.96 10.74
CA ALA A 174 22.38 -26.89 12.12
C ALA A 174 20.98 -26.28 12.24
N ILE A 175 20.48 -25.63 11.18
CA ILE A 175 19.20 -24.90 11.20
C ILE A 175 18.13 -25.78 10.56
N LYS A 176 17.11 -26.13 11.34
CA LYS A 176 15.96 -26.90 10.84
C LYS A 176 15.08 -26.01 9.97
N GLY A 177 15.07 -26.25 8.66
CA GLY A 177 14.20 -25.53 7.73
C GLY A 177 12.73 -25.88 7.90
N THR A 178 11.86 -24.88 8.08
CA THR A 178 10.41 -25.04 8.21
C THR A 178 9.64 -24.84 6.89
N GLY A 179 10.34 -24.59 5.79
CA GLY A 179 9.74 -24.36 4.48
C GLY A 179 9.23 -25.64 3.81
N VAL A 180 8.57 -25.47 2.66
CA VAL A 180 8.08 -26.57 1.81
C VAL A 180 9.23 -27.55 1.56
N ARG A 181 8.99 -28.86 1.76
CA ARG A 181 10.00 -29.93 1.64
C ARG A 181 11.23 -29.76 2.57
N GLY A 182 11.06 -29.08 3.72
CA GLY A 182 12.14 -28.85 4.68
C GLY A 182 13.20 -27.87 4.18
N MET A 183 12.83 -26.97 3.28
CA MET A 183 13.71 -25.88 2.83
C MET A 183 13.89 -24.83 3.92
N LEU A 184 15.05 -24.17 3.91
CA LEU A 184 15.33 -23.08 4.83
C LEU A 184 14.54 -21.83 4.43
N THR A 185 13.88 -21.18 5.36
CA THR A 185 13.12 -19.94 5.11
C THR A 185 13.83 -18.72 5.71
N LYS A 186 13.41 -17.52 5.29
CA LYS A 186 13.89 -16.26 5.88
C LYS A 186 13.68 -16.24 7.41
N GLY A 187 12.54 -16.75 7.87
CA GLY A 187 12.21 -16.80 9.29
C GLY A 187 13.15 -17.71 10.08
N ASP A 188 13.52 -18.88 9.53
CA ASP A 188 14.46 -19.81 10.18
C ASP A 188 15.81 -19.15 10.48
N ILE A 189 16.37 -18.40 9.51
CA ILE A 189 17.63 -17.68 9.70
C ILE A 189 17.46 -16.55 10.70
N LEU A 190 16.37 -15.79 10.63
CA LEU A 190 16.14 -14.69 11.55
C LEU A 190 15.91 -15.17 12.99
N THR A 191 15.28 -16.33 13.18
CA THR A 191 15.14 -16.97 14.48
C THR A 191 16.47 -17.50 14.98
N TYR A 192 17.29 -18.10 14.11
CA TYR A 192 18.67 -18.48 14.46
C TYR A 192 19.52 -17.27 14.91
N LEU A 193 19.30 -16.10 14.29
CA LEU A 193 19.93 -14.83 14.66
C LEU A 193 19.27 -14.14 15.87
N GLY A 194 18.23 -14.70 16.47
CA GLY A 194 17.48 -14.09 17.59
C GLY A 194 16.68 -12.83 17.21
N LYS A 195 16.56 -12.51 15.91
CA LYS A 195 15.82 -11.35 15.39
C LYS A 195 14.32 -11.62 15.24
N ALA A 196 13.91 -12.88 15.28
CA ALA A 196 12.50 -13.28 15.17
C ALA A 196 12.12 -14.26 16.29
N SER A 197 10.91 -14.09 16.82
CA SER A 197 10.34 -14.95 17.89
C SER A 197 10.07 -16.38 17.43
N GLY A 198 9.89 -16.61 16.12
CA GLY A 198 9.72 -17.95 15.57
C GLY A 198 9.86 -18.00 14.04
N PRO A 199 10.07 -19.20 13.48
CA PRO A 199 10.40 -19.40 12.06
C PRO A 199 9.24 -19.09 11.10
N THR A 200 8.01 -19.21 11.57
CA THR A 200 6.77 -18.88 10.84
C THR A 200 6.17 -17.54 11.27
N GLY A 201 7.00 -16.64 11.82
CA GLY A 201 6.59 -15.47 12.59
C GLY A 201 5.33 -14.75 12.12
N THR A 202 4.30 -14.73 12.97
CA THR A 202 3.18 -13.81 12.87
C THR A 202 3.65 -12.42 13.24
N TYR A 203 3.44 -11.46 12.34
CA TYR A 203 3.75 -10.05 12.56
C TYR A 203 2.99 -9.55 13.79
N LYS A 204 3.70 -9.26 14.88
CA LYS A 204 3.15 -8.50 16.01
C LYS A 204 3.55 -7.04 15.78
N PRO A 205 2.60 -6.14 15.43
CA PRO A 205 2.94 -4.75 15.17
C PRO A 205 3.59 -4.17 16.43
N PRO A 206 4.64 -3.33 16.28
CA PRO A 206 5.20 -2.61 17.41
C PRO A 206 4.07 -1.83 18.07
N ILE A 207 3.91 -2.03 19.38
CA ILE A 207 2.93 -1.32 20.20
C ILE A 207 3.24 0.16 20.04
N SER A 208 2.33 0.91 19.42
CA SER A 208 2.50 2.34 19.28
C SER A 208 2.53 2.97 20.69
N PRO A 209 3.31 4.04 20.92
CA PRO A 209 3.32 4.73 22.22
C PRO A 209 1.92 5.18 22.67
N ILE A 210 1.01 5.33 21.72
CA ILE A 210 -0.41 5.64 21.93
C ILE A 210 -1.16 4.47 22.60
N ALA A 211 -0.89 3.23 22.20
CA ALA A 211 -1.52 2.05 22.78
C ALA A 211 -1.06 1.80 24.23
N GLU A 212 0.20 2.13 24.53
CA GLU A 212 0.76 2.07 25.88
C GLU A 212 0.19 3.19 26.77
N ALA A 213 -0.02 4.39 26.20
CA ALA A 213 -0.70 5.50 26.88
C ALA A 213 -2.19 5.22 27.19
N THR A 214 -2.89 4.43 26.36
CA THR A 214 -4.29 4.04 26.64
C THR A 214 -4.42 2.99 27.73
N LYS A 215 -3.42 2.12 27.92
CA LYS A 215 -3.44 1.08 28.96
C LYS A 215 -3.31 1.66 30.37
N ASN A 216 -2.65 2.81 30.50
CA ASN A 216 -2.46 3.53 31.76
C ASN A 216 -3.51 4.62 32.04
N ARG A 217 -4.51 4.81 31.16
CA ARG A 217 -5.64 5.70 31.45
C ARG A 217 -6.67 4.98 32.32
N LYS A 218 -6.85 5.48 33.54
CA LYS A 218 -8.00 5.14 34.38
C LYS A 218 -9.27 5.44 33.57
N PRO A 219 -10.24 4.49 33.46
CA PRO A 219 -11.47 4.75 32.73
C PRO A 219 -12.17 5.99 33.31
N PRO A 220 -12.79 6.84 32.46
CA PRO A 220 -13.60 7.95 32.94
C PRO A 220 -14.66 7.44 33.93
N PRO A 221 -15.05 8.23 34.94
CA PRO A 221 -16.16 7.87 35.82
C PRO A 221 -17.39 7.50 34.99
N GLU A 222 -18.12 6.45 35.39
CA GLU A 222 -19.28 5.90 34.67
C GLU A 222 -20.44 6.90 34.45
N GLU A 223 -20.32 8.10 34.99
CA GLU A 223 -21.32 9.17 34.94
C GLU A 223 -21.45 9.84 33.56
N TYR A 224 -20.55 9.54 32.60
CA TYR A 224 -20.66 10.01 31.21
C TYR A 224 -21.23 8.98 30.24
N LYS A 225 -21.90 7.93 30.72
CA LYS A 225 -22.92 7.27 29.89
C LYS A 225 -24.05 8.28 29.71
N VAL A 226 -23.97 9.06 28.63
CA VAL A 226 -25.08 9.84 28.10
C VAL A 226 -26.30 8.92 28.13
N ARG A 227 -27.26 9.20 29.01
CA ARG A 227 -28.56 8.55 29.00
C ARG A 227 -29.24 8.97 27.70
N ILE A 228 -28.94 8.26 26.62
CA ILE A 228 -29.70 8.38 25.38
C ILE A 228 -31.02 7.68 25.69
N PRO A 229 -32.16 8.39 25.81
CA PRO A 229 -33.44 7.72 25.94
C PRO A 229 -33.64 6.82 24.72
N PRO A 230 -34.27 5.64 24.86
CA PRO A 230 -34.39 4.63 23.79
C PRO A 230 -35.15 5.08 22.54
N SER A 231 -35.61 6.33 22.47
CA SER A 231 -36.34 6.95 21.36
C SER A 231 -35.63 8.20 20.84
N TYR A 232 -34.33 8.11 20.53
CA TYR A 232 -33.65 9.15 19.76
C TYR A 232 -33.66 8.74 18.28
N THR A 233 -34.73 9.08 17.58
CA THR A 233 -34.72 9.10 16.12
C THR A 233 -33.80 10.24 15.70
N PHE A 234 -32.71 9.93 15.00
CA PHE A 234 -31.84 10.91 14.36
C PHE A 234 -32.64 11.61 13.25
N SER A 235 -33.43 12.62 13.62
CA SER A 235 -34.02 13.52 12.64
C SER A 235 -32.88 14.36 12.06
N PRO A 236 -32.80 14.52 10.73
CA PRO A 236 -31.80 15.39 10.12
C PRO A 236 -31.92 16.78 10.74
N LEU A 237 -30.78 17.37 11.13
CA LEU A 237 -30.77 18.71 11.72
C LEU A 237 -31.29 19.71 10.69
N ASP A 238 -32.31 20.47 11.06
CA ASP A 238 -32.83 21.58 10.26
C ASP A 238 -31.75 22.64 10.01
N GLY A 239 -31.81 23.38 8.90
CA GLY A 239 -30.81 24.37 8.51
C GLY A 239 -30.46 25.39 9.60
N PRO A 240 -31.44 25.96 10.34
CA PRO A 240 -31.18 26.79 11.52
C PRO A 240 -30.46 26.05 12.66
N ALA A 241 -30.73 24.76 12.87
CA ALA A 241 -30.04 23.97 13.90
C ALA A 241 -28.56 23.77 13.53
N ILE A 242 -28.28 23.47 12.25
CA ILE A 242 -26.90 23.38 11.73
C ILE A 242 -26.17 24.72 11.95
N ARG A 243 -26.80 25.84 11.57
CA ARG A 243 -26.21 27.18 11.77
C ARG A 243 -25.87 27.48 13.24
N ARG A 244 -26.74 27.09 14.19
CA ARG A 244 -26.46 27.24 15.63
C ARG A 244 -25.29 26.38 16.08
N THR A 245 -25.19 25.13 15.61
CA THR A 245 -24.06 24.25 15.96
C THR A 245 -22.73 24.76 15.42
N ILE A 246 -22.72 25.34 14.22
CA ILE A 246 -21.53 25.96 13.64
C ILE A 246 -21.15 27.20 14.46
N ALA A 247 -22.10 28.08 14.77
CA ALA A 247 -21.84 29.28 15.56
C ALA A 247 -21.32 28.97 16.97
N SER A 248 -21.86 27.94 17.63
CA SER A 248 -21.39 27.53 18.97
C SER A 248 -19.98 26.94 18.93
N ALA A 249 -19.66 26.12 17.92
CA ALA A 249 -18.32 25.57 17.73
C ALA A 249 -17.29 26.66 17.43
N MET A 250 -17.64 27.64 16.58
CA MET A 250 -16.79 28.80 16.29
C MET A 250 -16.52 29.63 17.56
N LEU A 251 -17.54 29.87 18.38
CA LEU A 251 -17.40 30.57 19.65
C LEU A 251 -16.46 29.81 20.59
N GLN A 252 -16.65 28.50 20.74
CA GLN A 252 -15.78 27.66 21.57
C GLN A 252 -14.33 27.66 21.08
N SER A 253 -14.10 27.58 19.77
CA SER A 253 -12.77 27.66 19.17
C SER A 253 -12.11 29.02 19.41
N SER A 254 -12.87 30.11 19.25
CA SER A 254 -12.36 31.47 19.52
C SER A 254 -12.01 31.66 20.99
N LEU A 255 -12.84 31.17 21.91
CA LEU A 255 -12.54 31.17 23.34
C LEU A 255 -11.30 30.31 23.66
N LYS A 256 -11.12 29.17 22.97
CA LYS A 256 -9.94 28.31 23.15
C LYS A 256 -8.66 28.97 22.63
N ALA A 257 -8.73 29.66 21.50
CA ALA A 257 -7.61 30.38 20.88
C ALA A 257 -7.18 31.65 21.63
N ARG A 258 -8.01 32.15 22.56
CA ARG A 258 -7.60 33.20 23.52
C ARG A 258 -6.61 32.71 24.58
N ASN A 259 -6.38 31.40 24.70
CA ASN A 259 -5.20 30.90 25.41
C ASN A 259 -3.99 31.11 24.51
N PRO A 260 -2.83 31.55 25.04
CA PRO A 260 -1.67 31.86 24.22
C PRO A 260 -1.34 30.67 23.31
N PRO A 261 -1.11 30.91 22.00
CA PRO A 261 -0.71 29.83 21.11
C PRO A 261 0.60 29.22 21.64
N PRO A 262 0.84 27.92 21.40
CA PRO A 262 2.17 27.37 21.63
C PRO A 262 3.17 28.21 20.83
N ASN A 263 4.31 28.54 21.44
CA ASN A 263 5.39 29.28 20.78
C ASN A 263 5.83 28.51 19.53
N PHE A 264 5.31 28.90 18.36
CA PHE A 264 5.84 28.45 17.10
C PHE A 264 7.12 29.25 16.88
N LYS A 265 8.24 28.54 16.70
CA LYS A 265 9.44 29.18 16.17
C LYS A 265 9.10 29.59 14.75
N ASP A 266 9.30 30.86 14.42
CA ASP A 266 9.11 31.35 13.06
C ASP A 266 9.93 30.47 12.12
N ALA A 267 9.26 29.75 11.24
CA ALA A 267 9.91 28.89 10.26
C ALA A 267 10.44 29.79 9.15
N ASP A 268 11.57 30.45 9.42
CA ASP A 268 12.29 31.21 8.41
C ASP A 268 12.72 30.28 7.28
N PHE A 269 12.70 30.78 6.04
CA PHE A 269 13.07 30.02 4.83
C PHE A 269 14.41 29.28 4.99
N ASP A 270 15.35 29.92 5.71
CA ASP A 270 16.66 29.35 6.01
C ASP A 270 16.58 28.15 6.96
N SER A 271 15.64 28.13 7.91
CA SER A 271 15.39 26.97 8.79
C SER A 271 14.83 25.76 8.04
N ILE A 272 14.06 25.99 6.98
CA ILE A 272 13.48 24.93 6.15
C ILE A 272 14.55 24.30 5.24
N ILE A 273 15.49 25.13 4.76
CA ILE A 273 16.49 24.70 3.78
C ILE A 273 17.81 24.28 4.44
N ALA A 274 18.04 24.63 5.70
CA ALA A 274 19.24 24.24 6.46
C ALA A 274 19.49 22.72 6.50
N ASP A 275 18.44 21.89 6.46
CA ASP A 275 18.58 20.42 6.43
C ASP A 275 19.02 19.88 5.05
N TYR A 276 18.84 20.68 3.99
CA TYR A 276 19.18 20.34 2.60
C TYR A 276 20.48 20.97 2.12
N ILE A 277 20.98 22.02 2.79
CA ILE A 277 22.29 22.60 2.49
C ILE A 277 23.37 21.71 3.12
N PRO A 278 24.39 21.26 2.37
CA PRO A 278 25.51 20.53 2.96
C PRO A 278 26.15 21.41 4.03
N ARG A 279 26.18 20.93 5.28
CA ARG A 279 26.81 21.66 6.39
C ARG A 279 28.23 22.02 5.96
N LYS A 280 28.52 23.32 5.86
CA LYS A 280 29.91 23.75 5.63
C LYS A 280 30.75 23.11 6.74
N PRO A 281 31.87 22.43 6.43
CA PRO A 281 32.77 21.98 7.48
C PRO A 281 33.15 23.21 8.28
N SER A 282 32.90 23.18 9.58
CA SER A 282 33.32 24.25 10.47
C SER A 282 34.83 24.38 10.32
N SER A 283 35.29 25.45 9.66
CA SER A 283 36.68 25.85 9.77
C SER A 283 36.90 26.15 11.24
N SER A 284 37.49 25.20 11.95
CA SER A 284 38.05 25.41 13.28
C SER A 284 39.28 26.29 13.12
N SER A 285 39.06 27.56 12.80
CA SER A 285 40.06 28.60 13.00
C SER A 285 40.20 28.73 14.52
N PRO A 286 41.41 28.56 15.09
CA PRO A 286 41.59 28.86 16.50
C PRO A 286 41.20 30.32 16.73
N LYS A 287 40.41 30.57 17.78
CA LYS A 287 40.09 31.91 18.25
C LYS A 287 41.40 32.66 18.52
N ALA A 288 41.84 33.47 17.57
CA ALA A 288 42.79 34.53 17.86
C ALA A 288 42.04 35.54 18.73
N ASN A 289 42.40 35.61 20.01
CA ASN A 289 41.98 36.67 20.92
C ASN A 289 42.55 38.00 20.39
N ASN A 290 41.85 38.63 19.46
CA ASN A 290 42.10 40.03 19.12
C ASN A 290 41.42 40.90 20.18
N THR A 291 42.09 41.01 21.33
CA THR A 291 41.87 42.12 22.24
C THR A 291 42.37 43.38 21.53
N PRO A 292 41.51 44.38 21.24
CA PRO A 292 41.98 45.63 20.65
C PRO A 292 42.86 46.37 21.66
N PRO A 293 44.00 46.95 21.23
CA PRO A 293 44.86 47.71 22.14
C PRO A 293 44.11 48.94 22.66
N LYS A 294 44.12 49.10 23.98
CA LYS A 294 43.54 50.22 24.72
C LYS A 294 44.29 51.50 24.33
N ALA A 295 43.70 52.32 23.47
CA ALA A 295 44.23 53.63 23.13
C ALA A 295 44.12 54.53 24.36
N SER A 296 45.27 54.84 24.96
CA SER A 296 45.44 55.91 25.92
C SER A 296 45.38 57.26 25.19
N SER A 297 44.32 58.03 25.42
CA SER A 297 44.35 59.48 25.22
C SER A 297 43.86 60.17 26.49
N GLN A 298 44.80 60.88 27.09
CA GLN A 298 44.69 61.70 28.27
C GLN A 298 43.75 62.91 28.08
N THR A 299 43.14 63.33 29.20
CA THR A 299 42.92 64.73 29.61
C THR A 299 41.93 65.60 28.81
N SER A 300 40.76 65.91 29.39
CA SER A 300 40.52 67.14 30.17
C SER A 300 39.03 67.45 30.41
N LEU A 301 38.70 67.62 31.70
CA LEU A 301 37.85 68.68 32.27
C LEU A 301 36.36 68.77 31.92
N ASN A 302 35.57 68.35 32.91
CA ASN A 302 34.34 68.96 33.46
C ASN A 302 33.93 70.33 32.88
N PHE A 303 32.69 70.41 32.39
CA PHE A 303 31.91 71.65 32.38
C PHE A 303 30.41 71.29 32.36
N LEU A 304 29.64 71.78 33.35
CA LEU A 304 28.18 71.61 33.55
C LEU A 304 27.72 70.24 34.08
N ASP A 305 28.21 69.83 35.24
CA ASP A 305 27.41 69.89 36.48
C ASP A 305 26.72 71.25 36.70
N GLY A 306 25.38 71.30 36.63
CA GLY A 306 24.60 72.49 36.96
C GLY A 306 23.35 72.75 36.11
N LEU A 307 22.34 71.87 36.16
CA LEU A 307 20.93 72.26 36.01
C LEU A 307 20.01 71.14 36.54
N ILE A 308 19.80 71.22 37.87
CA ILE A 308 18.62 70.89 38.70
C ILE A 308 19.10 70.38 40.06
#